data_AF-W0RE86-F1
#
_entry.id   AF-W0RE86-F1
#
_cell.length_a   1.000
_cell.length_b   1.000
_cell.length_c   1.000
_cell.angle_alpha   90.00
_cell.angle_beta   90.00
_cell.angle_gamma   90.00
#
_symmetry.space_group_name_H-M   'P 1'
#
loop_
_entity.id
_entity.type
_entity.pdbx_description
1 polymer ?
#
loop_
_entity_poly.entity_id
_entity_poly.type
_entity_poly.pdbx_seq_one_letter_code
_entity_poly.pdbx_strand_id
1 'polypeptide(L)'
;MTTISPGTTAYTPPVPGATMKAVAVVPGTPDSIHLRDVRVPSHLDLPDGVLVRVLRVGVDGTDKEINAAEYGAAPPGDDHLILGHESFGIVTAVAPDVTGIRVGDHVVASVRRPGSSVYDQVGLQDMTTDDTYFERGINLRHGFLAEYFAESARYLVTVPRELREVGVLLEPTSVAEKAIAQAYEIQRRLRVWQPRRALVLGSGTLGLLASMFLRLRGLEVVTMGRTERPYVNADLLDAIGATYLSTAATSVREASRLHGPFDLIIEGTGYSPLVFEAMEALGKNGVLVMVSVTGGDRTVTVPADRINQGFVLGNKVAVGSVNASRADFERGVQDLALAEATHPGWLARLLTHPVKGLESYRALLDTLTMGKDAIKVYCEVAPLEG
;
A
#
# COMPACT_ATOMS: atom_id res chain seq x y z
N MET A 1 37.01 9.66 -28.17
CA MET A 1 36.53 10.73 -27.28
C MET A 1 35.02 10.65 -27.27
N THR A 2 34.47 9.89 -26.31
CA THR A 2 33.03 9.67 -26.18
C THR A 2 32.49 10.78 -25.29
N THR A 3 31.63 11.62 -25.86
CA THR A 3 30.97 12.74 -25.19
C THR A 3 30.09 12.24 -24.05
N ILE A 4 30.41 12.67 -22.82
CA ILE A 4 29.58 12.51 -21.63
C ILE A 4 28.34 13.38 -21.83
N SER A 5 27.14 12.79 -21.74
CA SER A 5 25.89 13.55 -21.76
C SER A 5 25.84 14.51 -20.56
N PRO A 6 25.63 15.82 -20.76
CA PRO A 6 25.43 16.78 -19.69
C PRO A 6 23.96 16.75 -19.26
N GLY A 7 23.69 16.37 -18.01
CA GLY A 7 22.31 16.36 -17.50
C GLY A 7 22.10 15.86 -16.08
N THR A 8 23.13 15.41 -15.35
CA THR A 8 23.00 15.11 -13.93
C THR A 8 23.20 16.40 -13.15
N THR A 9 22.11 17.08 -12.75
CA THR A 9 22.18 17.98 -11.61
C THR A 9 22.76 17.16 -10.45
N ALA A 10 23.93 17.57 -9.97
CA ALA A 10 24.61 16.86 -8.89
C ALA A 10 23.73 17.01 -7.63
N TYR A 11 23.01 15.95 -7.26
CA TYR A 11 22.39 15.86 -5.94
C TYR A 11 23.51 15.98 -4.91
N THR A 12 23.63 17.17 -4.33
CA THR A 12 24.60 17.40 -3.26
C THR A 12 23.94 16.91 -1.98
N PRO A 13 24.42 15.82 -1.37
CA PRO A 13 23.82 15.32 -0.14
C PRO A 13 23.90 16.38 0.96
N PRO A 14 22.97 16.38 1.93
CA PRO A 14 23.04 17.29 3.07
C PRO A 14 24.36 17.13 3.82
N VAL A 15 24.84 18.22 4.41
CA VAL A 15 26.07 18.22 5.22
C VAL A 15 25.88 17.27 6.41
N PRO A 16 26.86 16.41 6.74
CA PRO A 16 26.78 15.55 7.92
C PRO A 16 26.47 16.34 9.19
N GLY A 17 25.45 15.90 9.94
CA GLY A 17 24.98 16.58 11.15
C GLY A 17 23.99 17.71 10.92
N ALA A 18 23.59 18.01 9.67
CA ALA A 18 22.48 18.90 9.39
C ALA A 18 21.16 18.36 9.97
N THR A 19 20.26 19.29 10.30
CA THR A 19 18.88 18.97 10.68
C THR A 19 17.96 19.04 9.46
N MET A 20 16.90 18.23 9.49
CA MET A 20 15.80 18.23 8.52
C MET A 20 14.46 18.23 9.24
N LYS A 21 13.40 18.62 8.54
CA LYS A 21 12.03 18.52 9.01
C LYS A 21 11.51 17.09 8.86
N ALA A 22 10.70 16.68 9.83
CA ALA A 22 9.91 15.46 9.81
C ALA A 22 8.57 15.67 10.52
N VAL A 23 7.57 14.88 10.14
CA VAL A 23 6.25 14.85 10.77
C VAL A 23 6.16 13.60 11.63
N ALA A 24 5.86 13.78 12.90
CA ALA A 24 5.87 12.72 13.90
C ALA A 24 4.64 12.77 14.80
N VAL A 25 4.38 11.68 15.50
CA VAL A 25 3.42 11.58 16.61
C VAL A 25 4.14 11.20 17.89
N VAL A 26 3.48 11.39 19.04
CA VAL A 26 3.88 10.78 20.31
C VAL A 26 2.99 9.55 20.52
N PRO A 27 3.52 8.32 20.35
CA PRO A 27 2.73 7.10 20.50
C PRO A 27 1.96 7.03 21.83
N GLY A 28 0.72 6.55 21.79
CA GLY A 28 -0.16 6.50 22.96
C GLY A 28 -0.82 7.83 23.33
N THR A 29 -0.54 8.93 22.61
CA THR A 29 -1.20 10.23 22.78
C THR A 29 -2.03 10.57 21.54
N PRO A 30 -3.38 10.55 21.62
CA PRO A 30 -4.24 10.92 20.49
C PRO A 30 -3.97 12.34 19.98
N ASP A 31 -4.08 12.53 18.67
CA ASP A 31 -3.96 13.82 17.98
C ASP A 31 -2.63 14.55 18.24
N SER A 32 -1.55 13.78 18.45
CA SER A 32 -0.22 14.27 18.78
C SER A 32 0.67 14.57 17.57
N ILE A 33 0.13 14.55 16.35
CA ILE A 33 0.89 14.90 15.14
C ILE A 33 1.53 16.29 15.25
N HIS A 34 2.81 16.37 14.94
CA HIS A 34 3.58 17.62 14.99
C HIS A 34 4.76 17.60 14.01
N LEU A 35 5.22 18.80 13.65
CA LEU A 35 6.48 18.99 12.92
C LEU A 35 7.64 18.99 13.92
N ARG A 36 8.76 18.37 13.55
CA ARG A 36 9.99 18.32 14.36
C ARG A 36 11.23 18.44 13.49
N ASP A 37 12.27 19.07 14.05
CA ASP A 37 13.63 18.99 13.52
C ASP A 37 14.33 17.73 14.02
N VAL A 38 14.82 16.92 13.08
CA VAL A 38 15.59 15.69 13.35
C VAL A 38 16.91 15.73 12.58
N ARG A 39 17.89 14.90 12.95
CA ARG A 39 19.14 14.82 12.18
C ARG A 39 18.88 14.13 10.84
N VAL A 40 19.53 14.62 9.78
CA VAL A 40 19.59 13.87 8.51
C VAL A 40 20.33 12.54 8.78
N PRO A 41 19.74 11.38 8.44
CA PRO A 41 20.40 10.10 8.65
C PRO A 41 21.57 9.94 7.67
N SER A 42 22.64 9.29 8.13
CA SER A 42 23.79 8.97 7.28
C SER A 42 23.58 7.61 6.62
N HIS A 43 23.70 7.57 5.29
CA HIS A 43 23.73 6.30 4.56
C HIS A 43 25.00 5.49 4.85
N LEU A 44 26.06 6.12 5.37
CA LEU A 44 27.30 5.43 5.75
C LEU A 44 27.17 4.66 7.07
N ASP A 45 26.07 4.83 7.82
CA ASP A 45 25.79 4.07 9.03
C ASP A 45 25.23 2.67 8.73
N LEU A 46 24.97 2.36 7.44
CA LEU A 46 24.44 1.09 6.96
C LEU A 46 25.46 0.43 6.02
N PRO A 47 25.68 -0.90 6.10
CA PRO A 47 26.65 -1.59 5.23
C PRO A 47 26.40 -1.40 3.73
N ASP A 48 25.13 -1.41 3.31
CA ASP A 48 24.68 -1.19 1.93
C ASP A 48 23.74 0.04 1.86
N GLY A 49 24.11 1.10 2.56
CA GLY A 49 23.24 2.26 2.73
C GLY A 49 23.08 3.16 1.51
N VAL A 50 21.86 3.65 1.36
CA VAL A 50 21.44 4.58 0.32
C VAL A 50 20.73 5.76 0.98
N LEU A 51 21.11 6.98 0.63
CA LEU A 51 20.41 8.19 1.04
C LEU A 51 19.39 8.57 -0.03
N VAL A 52 18.14 8.76 0.40
CA VAL A 52 17.02 9.10 -0.46
C VAL A 52 16.46 10.45 -0.04
N ARG A 53 16.32 11.36 -1.00
CA ARG A 53 15.50 12.57 -0.85
C ARG A 53 14.06 12.21 -1.09
N VAL A 54 13.19 12.51 -0.14
CA VAL A 54 11.77 12.21 -0.25
C VAL A 54 11.12 13.19 -1.20
N LEU A 55 10.36 12.68 -2.16
CA LEU A 55 9.58 13.48 -3.11
C LEU A 55 8.13 13.55 -2.66
N ARG A 56 7.55 12.38 -2.41
CA ARG A 56 6.15 12.23 -1.97
C ARG A 56 6.04 11.15 -0.91
N VAL A 57 5.08 11.32 -0.01
CA VAL A 57 4.67 10.28 0.92
C VAL A 57 3.15 10.20 0.91
N GLY A 58 2.61 9.04 0.55
CA GLY A 58 1.19 8.78 0.69
C GLY A 58 0.80 8.62 2.16
N VAL A 59 -0.47 8.89 2.46
CA VAL A 59 -1.06 8.55 3.76
C VAL A 59 -2.33 7.74 3.59
N ASP A 60 -2.63 6.89 4.56
CA ASP A 60 -3.79 5.99 4.53
C ASP A 60 -4.46 5.82 5.91
N GLY A 61 -5.38 4.85 6.01
CA GLY A 61 -6.07 4.55 7.27
C GLY A 61 -5.14 4.24 8.43
N THR A 62 -3.98 3.64 8.17
CA THR A 62 -2.98 3.30 9.19
C THR A 62 -2.37 4.56 9.82
N ASP A 63 -2.01 5.56 9.03
CA ASP A 63 -1.50 6.84 9.58
C ASP A 63 -2.54 7.54 10.47
N LYS A 64 -3.82 7.46 10.09
CA LYS A 64 -4.93 8.00 10.90
C LYS A 64 -5.05 7.26 12.23
N GLU A 65 -5.07 5.93 12.22
CA GLU A 65 -5.23 5.10 13.42
C GLU A 65 -4.05 5.28 14.39
N ILE A 66 -2.83 5.42 13.86
CA ILE A 66 -1.64 5.73 14.65
C ILE A 66 -1.76 7.11 15.31
N ASN A 67 -2.20 8.14 14.57
CA ASN A 67 -2.41 9.47 15.17
C ASN A 67 -3.57 9.49 16.18
N ALA A 68 -4.58 8.63 16.01
CA ALA A 68 -5.64 8.42 17.00
C ALA A 68 -5.16 7.63 18.24
N ALA A 69 -3.90 7.20 18.25
CA ALA A 69 -3.26 6.38 19.29
C ALA A 69 -3.95 5.03 19.51
N GLU A 70 -4.54 4.44 18.47
CA GLU A 70 -5.11 3.09 18.52
C GLU A 70 -4.00 2.02 18.54
N TYR A 71 -2.87 2.28 17.87
CA TYR A 71 -1.64 1.50 17.91
C TYR A 71 -0.44 2.34 17.43
N GLY A 72 0.71 1.69 17.26
CA GLY A 72 1.96 2.27 16.82
C GLY A 72 2.92 2.52 17.96
N ALA A 73 4.22 2.40 17.69
CA ALA A 73 5.26 2.55 18.70
C ALA A 73 6.52 3.18 18.14
N ALA A 74 7.16 4.03 18.94
CA ALA A 74 8.43 4.65 18.62
C ALA A 74 9.57 3.61 18.63
N PRO A 75 10.66 3.83 17.88
CA PRO A 75 11.88 3.05 18.04
C PRO A 75 12.40 3.09 19.48
N PRO A 76 13.10 2.03 19.96
CA PRO A 76 13.70 2.03 21.28
C PRO A 76 14.62 3.24 21.49
N GLY A 77 14.37 4.00 22.55
CA GLY A 77 15.15 5.20 22.89
C GLY A 77 14.49 6.53 22.48
N ASP A 78 13.45 6.48 21.66
CA ASP A 78 12.77 7.66 21.14
C ASP A 78 11.37 7.82 21.76
N ASP A 79 10.96 9.08 21.96
CA ASP A 79 9.65 9.47 22.48
C ASP A 79 8.62 9.77 21.38
N HIS A 80 9.03 9.65 20.12
CA HIS A 80 8.22 10.02 18.96
C HIS A 80 8.36 8.97 17.85
N LEU A 81 7.37 8.94 16.96
CA LEU A 81 7.37 8.14 15.74
C LEU A 81 7.15 9.06 14.55
N ILE A 82 8.17 9.24 13.70
CA ILE A 82 7.99 9.82 12.37
C ILE A 82 7.00 8.93 11.59
N LEU A 83 5.95 9.52 11.02
CA LEU A 83 4.86 8.84 10.32
C LEU A 83 5.19 8.54 8.84
N GLY A 84 4.25 7.86 8.16
CA GLY A 84 4.27 7.57 6.72
C GLY A 84 5.08 6.32 6.37
N HIS A 85 4.41 5.33 5.77
CA HIS A 85 5.00 4.11 5.22
C HIS A 85 5.05 4.08 3.68
N GLU A 86 4.31 4.97 3.00
CA GLU A 86 4.16 4.97 1.55
C GLU A 86 5.13 5.94 0.86
N SER A 87 6.42 5.63 0.91
CA SER A 87 7.48 6.50 0.38
C SER A 87 7.59 6.53 -1.14
N PHE A 88 7.95 7.69 -1.69
CA PHE A 88 8.51 7.82 -3.03
C PHE A 88 9.61 8.88 -3.04
N GLY A 89 10.79 8.51 -3.51
CA GLY A 89 11.99 9.35 -3.40
C GLY A 89 12.95 9.19 -4.56
N ILE A 90 14.01 10.00 -4.52
CA ILE A 90 15.15 9.93 -5.45
C ILE A 90 16.45 9.75 -4.69
N VAL A 91 17.31 8.87 -5.20
CA VAL A 91 18.61 8.57 -4.58
C VAL A 91 19.57 9.74 -4.74
N THR A 92 20.14 10.21 -3.62
CA THR A 92 21.09 11.33 -3.60
C THR A 92 22.50 10.91 -3.20
N ALA A 93 22.67 9.80 -2.49
CA ALA A 93 23.98 9.21 -2.21
C ALA A 93 23.86 7.68 -2.03
N VAL A 94 24.95 6.96 -2.31
CA VAL A 94 25.06 5.51 -2.12
C VAL A 94 26.39 5.19 -1.45
N ALA A 95 26.41 4.20 -0.57
CA ALA A 95 27.64 3.68 0.00
C ALA A 95 28.49 2.99 -1.10
N PRO A 96 29.82 2.92 -0.95
CA PRO A 96 30.72 2.42 -1.99
C PRO A 96 30.40 1.02 -2.53
N ASP A 97 29.89 0.13 -1.67
CA ASP A 97 29.64 -1.28 -2.00
C ASP A 97 28.22 -1.54 -2.52
N VAL A 98 27.38 -0.51 -2.65
CA VAL A 98 26.03 -0.64 -3.20
C VAL A 98 26.10 -0.91 -4.71
N THR A 99 25.40 -1.97 -5.14
CA THR A 99 25.23 -2.32 -6.56
C THR A 99 23.75 -2.32 -6.93
N GLY A 100 23.43 -2.07 -8.20
CA GLY A 100 22.05 -2.10 -8.71
C GLY A 100 21.19 -0.86 -8.43
N ILE A 101 21.65 0.06 -7.58
CA ILE A 101 21.03 1.37 -7.32
C ILE A 101 22.09 2.45 -7.47
N ARG A 102 21.74 3.57 -8.10
CA ARG A 102 22.64 4.72 -8.30
C ARG A 102 21.94 6.05 -8.01
N VAL A 103 22.74 7.08 -7.79
CA VAL A 103 22.27 8.46 -7.67
C VAL A 103 21.40 8.84 -8.89
N GLY A 104 20.25 9.42 -8.61
CA GLY A 104 19.25 9.79 -9.62
C GLY A 104 18.18 8.72 -9.90
N ASP A 105 18.32 7.50 -9.39
CA ASP A 105 17.25 6.51 -9.48
C ASP A 105 16.07 6.91 -8.58
N HIS A 106 14.84 6.70 -9.07
CA HIS A 106 13.66 6.83 -8.24
C HIS A 106 13.43 5.51 -7.50
N VAL A 107 13.03 5.59 -6.23
CA VAL A 107 12.89 4.42 -5.38
C VAL A 107 11.68 4.54 -4.45
N VAL A 108 11.12 3.38 -4.11
CA VAL A 108 10.20 3.19 -2.98
C VAL A 108 10.85 2.22 -2.01
N ALA A 109 10.72 2.48 -0.72
CA ALA A 109 11.17 1.57 0.32
C ALA A 109 10.05 0.60 0.72
N SER A 110 10.39 -0.69 0.89
CA SER A 110 9.48 -1.65 1.53
C SER A 110 9.27 -1.27 3.00
N VAL A 111 8.14 -1.67 3.59
CA VAL A 111 7.74 -1.18 4.93
C VAL A 111 8.34 -2.02 6.06
N ARG A 112 8.20 -3.35 5.99
CA ARG A 112 8.62 -4.24 7.08
C ARG A 112 10.12 -4.52 7.07
N ARG A 113 10.71 -4.62 8.27
CA ARG A 113 12.11 -4.97 8.51
C ARG A 113 12.18 -6.32 9.23
N PRO A 114 13.23 -7.12 8.96
CA PRO A 114 13.36 -8.45 9.52
C PRO A 114 13.52 -8.43 11.03
N GLY A 115 12.86 -9.37 11.69
CA GLY A 115 13.16 -9.79 13.05
C GLY A 115 14.12 -10.97 13.06
N SER A 116 13.76 -12.01 13.80
CA SER A 116 14.54 -13.22 14.05
C SER A 116 13.94 -14.49 13.43
N SER A 117 12.70 -14.43 12.94
CA SER A 117 11.99 -15.61 12.42
C SER A 117 12.67 -16.22 11.20
N VAL A 118 12.30 -17.47 10.89
CA VAL A 118 12.81 -18.16 9.68
C VAL A 118 12.43 -17.43 8.39
N TYR A 119 11.29 -16.73 8.37
CA TYR A 119 10.84 -15.98 7.20
C TYR A 119 11.68 -14.71 6.99
N ASP A 120 12.10 -14.08 8.08
CA ASP A 120 12.98 -12.90 8.04
C ASP A 120 14.34 -13.22 7.41
N GLN A 121 14.89 -14.40 7.73
CA GLN A 121 16.18 -14.87 7.23
C GLN A 121 16.19 -15.10 5.72
N VAL A 122 15.03 -15.41 5.12
CA VAL A 122 14.89 -15.63 3.68
C VAL A 122 14.29 -14.42 2.95
N GLY A 123 14.18 -13.27 3.62
CA GLY A 123 13.68 -12.02 3.01
C GLY A 123 12.16 -11.99 2.79
N LEU A 124 11.42 -12.83 3.53
CA LEU A 124 9.95 -12.87 3.57
C LEU A 124 9.43 -12.32 4.91
N GLN A 125 10.03 -11.22 5.40
CA GLN A 125 9.62 -10.60 6.67
C GLN A 125 8.13 -10.22 6.72
N ASP A 126 7.48 -10.03 5.57
CA ASP A 126 6.02 -9.86 5.44
C ASP A 126 5.20 -11.06 5.94
N MET A 127 5.84 -12.22 6.14
CA MET A 127 5.29 -13.45 6.72
C MET A 127 5.92 -13.80 8.08
N THR A 128 6.58 -12.84 8.74
CA THR A 128 7.23 -13.08 10.04
C THR A 128 6.29 -13.70 11.06
N THR A 129 6.83 -14.61 11.87
CA THR A 129 6.13 -15.24 13.00
C THR A 129 6.49 -14.59 14.33
N ASP A 130 7.33 -13.56 14.32
CA ASP A 130 7.69 -12.85 15.54
C ASP A 130 6.50 -12.02 16.00
N ASP A 131 6.17 -12.10 17.29
CA ASP A 131 5.12 -11.25 17.90
C ASP A 131 5.50 -9.76 17.84
N THR A 132 6.81 -9.48 17.89
CA THR A 132 7.36 -8.14 17.69
C THR A 132 7.80 -7.98 16.25
N TYR A 133 7.10 -7.12 15.52
CA TYR A 133 7.41 -6.77 14.13
C TYR A 133 7.91 -5.33 14.02
N PHE A 134 8.67 -5.04 12.95
CA PHE A 134 9.27 -3.73 12.72
C PHE A 134 8.77 -3.17 11.38
N GLU A 135 8.07 -2.04 11.42
CA GLU A 135 7.49 -1.42 10.23
C GLU A 135 7.76 0.08 10.25
N ARG A 136 8.38 0.57 9.17
CA ARG A 136 8.72 1.99 9.05
C ARG A 136 7.46 2.84 9.03
N GLY A 137 7.36 3.77 9.96
CA GLY A 137 6.22 4.68 10.09
C GLY A 137 5.07 4.13 10.93
N ILE A 138 5.18 2.88 11.37
CA ILE A 138 4.10 2.15 12.05
C ILE A 138 4.57 1.65 13.41
N ASN A 139 5.59 0.78 13.45
CA ASN A 139 6.00 0.09 14.67
C ASN A 139 7.52 -0.02 14.80
N LEU A 140 8.06 0.58 15.85
CA LEU A 140 9.46 0.49 16.30
C LEU A 140 10.51 0.95 15.27
N ARG A 141 10.10 1.55 14.15
CA ARG A 141 10.97 2.15 13.13
C ARG A 141 10.33 3.43 12.60
N HIS A 142 11.07 4.53 12.58
CA HIS A 142 10.62 5.79 12.01
C HIS A 142 10.21 5.65 10.54
N GLY A 143 9.19 6.40 10.12
CA GLY A 143 8.65 6.43 8.76
C GLY A 143 9.37 7.36 7.82
N PHE A 144 8.65 7.81 6.80
CA PHE A 144 9.18 8.51 5.64
C PHE A 144 8.65 9.94 5.46
N LEU A 145 7.73 10.42 6.29
CA LEU A 145 7.32 11.85 6.31
C LEU A 145 8.45 12.72 6.89
N ALA A 146 9.55 12.82 6.14
CA ALA A 146 10.74 13.59 6.42
C ALA A 146 11.37 14.04 5.09
N GLU A 147 12.29 15.00 5.11
CA GLU A 147 12.94 15.47 3.87
C GLU A 147 13.87 14.39 3.25
N TYR A 148 14.51 13.58 4.10
CA TYR A 148 15.41 12.50 3.69
C TYR A 148 15.20 11.25 4.55
N PHE A 149 15.58 10.10 4.00
CA PHE A 149 15.81 8.89 4.80
C PHE A 149 17.03 8.12 4.27
N ALA A 150 17.69 7.39 5.16
CA ALA A 150 18.66 6.39 4.78
C ALA A 150 18.01 5.00 4.85
N GLU A 151 18.39 4.12 3.92
CA GLU A 151 17.90 2.74 3.89
C GLU A 151 18.93 1.80 3.29
N SER A 152 18.87 0.53 3.68
CA SER A 152 19.64 -0.53 3.06
C SER A 152 19.11 -0.81 1.65
N ALA A 153 20.01 -0.88 0.66
CA ALA A 153 19.67 -1.04 -0.75
C ALA A 153 18.75 -2.25 -1.01
N ARG A 154 18.84 -3.31 -0.19
CA ARG A 154 17.97 -4.48 -0.32
C ARG A 154 16.47 -4.20 -0.12
N TYR A 155 16.10 -3.14 0.61
CA TYR A 155 14.72 -2.74 0.89
C TYR A 155 14.23 -1.62 -0.03
N LEU A 156 15.04 -1.21 -1.00
CA LEU A 156 14.67 -0.23 -2.01
C LEU A 156 14.31 -0.96 -3.30
N VAL A 157 13.18 -0.57 -3.88
CA VAL A 157 12.74 -1.01 -5.20
C VAL A 157 12.78 0.18 -6.15
N THR A 158 13.49 0.02 -7.26
CA THR A 158 13.63 1.07 -8.26
C THR A 158 12.34 1.24 -9.07
N VAL A 159 12.00 2.49 -9.33
CA VAL A 159 10.83 2.89 -10.11
C VAL A 159 11.32 3.53 -11.40
N PRO A 160 10.87 3.07 -12.58
CA PRO A 160 11.17 3.72 -13.85
C PRO A 160 10.79 5.21 -13.82
N ARG A 161 11.59 6.06 -14.46
CA ARG A 161 11.39 7.52 -14.47
C ARG A 161 10.05 7.91 -15.08
N GLU A 162 9.52 7.08 -15.97
CA GLU A 162 8.22 7.22 -16.63
C GLU A 162 7.07 7.12 -15.62
N LEU A 163 7.25 6.38 -14.52
CA LEU A 163 6.26 6.21 -13.46
C LEU A 163 6.41 7.23 -12.32
N ARG A 164 7.32 8.20 -12.42
CA ARG A 164 7.62 9.12 -11.31
C ARG A 164 6.40 9.90 -10.79
N GLU A 165 5.44 10.20 -11.67
CA GLU A 165 4.23 10.92 -11.29
C GLU A 165 3.33 10.10 -10.36
N VAL A 166 3.40 8.77 -10.46
CA VAL A 166 2.51 7.83 -9.76
C VAL A 166 3.26 6.89 -8.81
N GLY A 167 4.59 7.02 -8.70
CA GLY A 167 5.44 6.11 -7.92
C GLY A 167 5.08 6.00 -6.44
N VAL A 168 4.46 7.03 -5.86
CA VAL A 168 3.93 7.01 -4.48
C VAL A 168 2.82 5.98 -4.27
N LEU A 169 2.18 5.50 -5.34
CA LEU A 169 1.18 4.42 -5.28
C LEU A 169 1.79 3.03 -5.18
N LEU A 170 3.13 2.88 -5.24
CA LEU A 170 3.75 1.57 -5.31
C LEU A 170 3.63 0.76 -4.01
N GLU A 171 3.70 1.40 -2.85
CA GLU A 171 3.47 0.72 -1.56
C GLU A 171 2.06 0.10 -1.50
N PRO A 172 0.95 0.85 -1.68
CA PRO A 172 -0.38 0.24 -1.62
C PRO A 172 -0.64 -0.73 -2.77
N THR A 173 0.03 -0.53 -3.90
CA THR A 173 0.05 -1.49 -5.01
C THR A 173 0.65 -2.83 -4.59
N SER A 174 1.75 -2.82 -3.84
CA SER A 174 2.41 -4.05 -3.38
C SER A 174 1.50 -4.90 -2.47
N VAL A 175 0.64 -4.27 -1.67
CA VAL A 175 -0.36 -4.96 -0.84
C VAL A 175 -1.42 -5.64 -1.70
N ALA A 176 -1.91 -4.95 -2.74
CA ALA A 176 -2.84 -5.54 -3.71
C ALA A 176 -2.19 -6.70 -4.48
N GLU A 177 -0.93 -6.54 -4.90
CA GLU A 177 -0.18 -7.58 -5.59
C GLU A 177 0.06 -8.81 -4.73
N LYS A 178 0.43 -8.65 -3.45
CA LYS A 178 0.55 -9.78 -2.52
C LYS A 178 -0.76 -10.55 -2.40
N ALA A 179 -1.87 -9.83 -2.22
CA ALA A 179 -3.19 -10.44 -2.08
C ALA A 179 -3.57 -11.27 -3.32
N ILE A 180 -3.35 -10.72 -4.52
CA ILE A 180 -3.59 -11.43 -5.77
C ILE A 180 -2.62 -12.62 -5.90
N ALA A 181 -1.32 -12.42 -5.67
CA ALA A 181 -0.31 -13.47 -5.78
C ALA A 181 -0.61 -14.65 -4.83
N GLN A 182 -0.99 -14.39 -3.58
CA GLN A 182 -1.37 -15.42 -2.63
C GLN A 182 -2.62 -16.19 -3.07
N ALA A 183 -3.63 -15.50 -3.62
CA ALA A 183 -4.80 -16.17 -4.19
C ALA A 183 -4.41 -17.18 -5.28
N TYR A 184 -3.54 -16.79 -6.21
CA TYR A 184 -3.06 -17.70 -7.26
C TYR A 184 -2.17 -18.82 -6.72
N GLU A 185 -1.25 -18.53 -5.80
CA GLU A 185 -0.35 -19.54 -5.23
C GLU A 185 -1.11 -20.62 -4.46
N ILE A 186 -2.06 -20.24 -3.61
CA ILE A 186 -2.89 -21.19 -2.85
C ILE A 186 -3.68 -22.10 -3.80
N GLN A 187 -4.16 -21.54 -4.91
CA GLN A 187 -5.00 -22.26 -5.86
C GLN A 187 -4.22 -23.16 -6.82
N ARG A 188 -2.88 -23.16 -6.76
CA ARG A 188 -2.07 -24.19 -7.42
C ARG A 188 -2.45 -25.61 -6.99
N ARG A 189 -3.05 -25.78 -5.80
CA ARG A 189 -3.63 -27.05 -5.34
C ARG A 189 -4.67 -27.66 -6.30
N LEU A 190 -5.32 -26.83 -7.12
CA LEU A 190 -6.35 -27.24 -8.08
C LEU A 190 -5.79 -27.60 -9.46
N ARG A 191 -4.52 -27.28 -9.74
CA ARG A 191 -3.77 -27.51 -11.00
C ARG A 191 -4.29 -26.79 -12.25
N VAL A 192 -5.60 -26.54 -12.35
CA VAL A 192 -6.28 -25.97 -13.54
C VAL A 192 -7.19 -24.79 -13.19
N TRP A 193 -6.96 -24.13 -12.04
CA TRP A 193 -7.78 -23.00 -11.63
C TRP A 193 -7.61 -21.82 -12.60
N GLN A 194 -8.70 -21.39 -13.21
CA GLN A 194 -8.78 -20.28 -14.15
C GLN A 194 -9.90 -19.34 -13.69
N PRO A 195 -9.62 -18.40 -12.78
CA PRO A 195 -10.65 -17.50 -12.27
C PRO A 195 -11.15 -16.61 -13.40
N ARG A 196 -12.46 -16.38 -13.43
CA ARG A 196 -13.12 -15.51 -14.41
C ARG A 196 -13.66 -14.25 -13.77
N ARG A 197 -14.21 -14.36 -12.57
CA ARG A 197 -14.92 -13.27 -11.89
C ARG A 197 -14.25 -12.92 -10.59
N ALA A 198 -13.98 -11.63 -10.41
CA ALA A 198 -13.49 -11.11 -9.15
C ALA A 198 -14.47 -10.10 -8.53
N LEU A 199 -14.53 -10.12 -7.21
CA LEU A 199 -15.20 -9.11 -6.40
C LEU A 199 -14.16 -8.38 -5.56
N VAL A 200 -14.15 -7.04 -5.63
CA VAL A 200 -13.37 -6.20 -4.73
C VAL A 200 -14.33 -5.49 -3.78
N LEU A 201 -14.23 -5.78 -2.49
CA LEU A 201 -14.99 -5.11 -1.45
C LEU A 201 -14.14 -3.96 -0.91
N GLY A 202 -14.57 -2.73 -1.20
CA GLY A 202 -13.81 -1.51 -0.95
C GLY A 202 -13.51 -0.79 -2.25
N SER A 203 -13.78 0.53 -2.26
CA SER A 203 -13.53 1.40 -3.42
C SER A 203 -12.55 2.54 -3.11
N GLY A 204 -11.79 2.42 -2.01
CA GLY A 204 -10.64 3.31 -1.73
C GLY A 204 -9.44 2.99 -2.62
N THR A 205 -8.29 3.63 -2.37
CA THR A 205 -7.06 3.47 -3.17
C THR A 205 -6.68 2.00 -3.40
N LEU A 206 -6.62 1.19 -2.34
CA LEU A 206 -6.29 -0.24 -2.46
C LEU A 206 -7.31 -1.00 -3.34
N GLY A 207 -8.60 -0.73 -3.16
CA GLY A 207 -9.66 -1.36 -3.94
C GLY A 207 -9.63 -0.97 -5.42
N LEU A 208 -9.35 0.29 -5.73
CA LEU A 208 -9.17 0.76 -7.10
C LEU A 208 -7.96 0.10 -7.77
N LEU A 209 -6.81 0.05 -7.08
CA LEU A 209 -5.60 -0.61 -7.58
C LEU A 209 -5.83 -2.11 -7.80
N ALA A 210 -6.41 -2.81 -6.82
CA ALA A 210 -6.76 -4.21 -6.94
C ALA A 210 -7.70 -4.47 -8.13
N SER A 211 -8.69 -3.59 -8.34
CA SER A 211 -9.61 -3.68 -9.47
C SER A 211 -8.88 -3.54 -10.81
N MET A 212 -7.98 -2.56 -10.95
CA MET A 212 -7.13 -2.40 -12.13
C MET A 212 -6.32 -3.66 -12.42
N PHE A 213 -5.60 -4.18 -11.42
CA PHE A 213 -4.70 -5.31 -11.62
C PHE A 213 -5.42 -6.64 -11.89
N LEU A 214 -6.62 -6.81 -11.34
CA LEU A 214 -7.50 -7.93 -11.72
C LEU A 214 -8.04 -7.77 -13.16
N ARG A 215 -8.37 -6.54 -13.59
CA ARG A 215 -8.74 -6.26 -14.99
C ARG A 215 -7.60 -6.52 -15.96
N LEU A 216 -6.36 -6.15 -15.62
CA LEU A 216 -5.17 -6.46 -16.44
C LEU A 216 -4.92 -7.97 -16.57
N ARG A 217 -5.32 -8.76 -15.57
CA ARG A 217 -5.31 -10.23 -15.61
C ARG A 217 -6.48 -10.83 -16.41
N GLY A 218 -7.36 -10.00 -16.97
CA GLY A 218 -8.47 -10.40 -17.84
C GLY A 218 -9.75 -10.81 -17.11
N LEU A 219 -9.86 -10.56 -15.80
CA LEU A 219 -11.04 -10.96 -15.03
C LEU A 219 -12.20 -9.97 -15.22
N GLU A 220 -13.43 -10.48 -15.17
CA GLU A 220 -14.64 -9.69 -14.97
C GLU A 220 -14.64 -9.18 -13.51
N VAL A 221 -14.51 -7.86 -13.30
CA VAL A 221 -14.37 -7.28 -11.96
C VAL A 221 -15.64 -6.52 -11.58
N VAL A 222 -16.19 -6.87 -10.41
CA VAL A 222 -17.19 -6.06 -9.70
C VAL A 222 -16.52 -5.47 -8.47
N THR A 223 -16.69 -4.17 -8.25
CA THR A 223 -16.15 -3.46 -7.08
C THR A 223 -17.30 -2.84 -6.31
N MET A 224 -17.33 -3.06 -5.01
CA MET A 224 -18.42 -2.60 -4.15
C MET A 224 -17.93 -1.58 -3.13
N GLY A 225 -18.67 -0.49 -2.97
CA GLY A 225 -18.42 0.56 -1.99
C GLY A 225 -19.72 1.01 -1.34
N ARG A 226 -19.65 1.85 -0.31
CA ARG A 226 -20.87 2.36 0.37
C ARG A 226 -21.55 3.49 -0.40
N THR A 227 -20.80 4.26 -1.18
CA THR A 227 -21.24 5.53 -1.76
C THR A 227 -22.11 5.28 -3.00
N GLU A 228 -23.30 5.87 -3.06
CA GLU A 228 -24.13 5.84 -4.27
C GLU A 228 -23.62 6.83 -5.33
N ARG A 229 -24.01 6.63 -6.60
CA ARG A 229 -23.69 7.57 -7.68
C ARG A 229 -24.47 8.89 -7.52
N PRO A 230 -23.95 10.02 -8.03
CA PRO A 230 -22.67 10.20 -8.74
C PRO A 230 -21.45 10.07 -7.80
N TYR A 231 -20.41 9.37 -8.25
CA TYR A 231 -19.25 9.06 -7.43
C TYR A 231 -18.00 8.85 -8.29
N VAL A 232 -16.95 9.65 -8.07
CA VAL A 232 -15.75 9.65 -8.91
C VAL A 232 -15.03 8.29 -8.96
N ASN A 233 -15.02 7.55 -7.85
CA ASN A 233 -14.38 6.23 -7.84
C ASN A 233 -15.18 5.21 -8.67
N ALA A 234 -16.51 5.36 -8.75
CA ALA A 234 -17.33 4.56 -9.66
C ALA A 234 -16.99 4.85 -11.12
N ASP A 235 -16.80 6.12 -11.48
CA ASP A 235 -16.42 6.53 -12.84
C ASP A 235 -15.00 6.05 -13.20
N LEU A 236 -14.09 5.99 -12.23
CA LEU A 236 -12.75 5.41 -12.42
C LEU A 236 -12.82 3.89 -12.68
N LEU A 237 -13.71 3.17 -11.99
CA LEU A 237 -13.93 1.75 -12.20
C LEU A 237 -14.54 1.47 -13.59
N ASP A 238 -15.52 2.28 -14.00
CA ASP A 238 -16.12 2.17 -15.33
C ASP A 238 -15.06 2.38 -16.44
N ALA A 239 -14.13 3.32 -16.23
CA ALA A 239 -13.07 3.63 -17.19
C ALA A 239 -12.09 2.47 -17.45
N ILE A 240 -12.01 1.48 -16.56
CA ILE A 240 -11.19 0.26 -16.73
C ILE A 240 -12.04 -0.97 -17.08
N GLY A 241 -13.34 -0.76 -17.35
CA GLY A 241 -14.31 -1.81 -17.64
C GLY A 241 -14.65 -2.69 -16.43
N ALA A 242 -14.45 -2.20 -15.21
CA ALA A 242 -15.00 -2.82 -14.00
C ALA A 242 -16.41 -2.30 -13.74
N THR A 243 -17.22 -3.07 -13.01
CA THR A 243 -18.56 -2.66 -12.59
C THR A 243 -18.53 -2.14 -11.16
N TYR A 244 -19.05 -0.93 -10.91
CA TYR A 244 -19.27 -0.44 -9.56
C TYR A 244 -20.70 -0.68 -9.06
N LEU A 245 -20.84 -1.21 -7.84
CA LEU A 245 -22.13 -1.31 -7.12
C LEU A 245 -22.03 -0.66 -5.74
N SER A 246 -23.10 0.03 -5.32
CA SER A 246 -23.21 0.52 -3.96
C SER A 246 -23.80 -0.54 -3.03
N THR A 247 -23.17 -0.78 -1.88
CA THR A 247 -23.70 -1.65 -0.82
C THR A 247 -24.96 -1.09 -0.15
N ALA A 248 -25.24 0.22 -0.31
CA ALA A 248 -26.51 0.80 0.12
C ALA A 248 -27.70 0.31 -0.71
N ALA A 249 -27.46 -0.05 -1.98
CA ALA A 249 -28.49 -0.48 -2.93
C ALA A 249 -28.46 -1.98 -3.22
N THR A 250 -27.29 -2.62 -3.14
CA THR A 250 -27.10 -4.03 -3.53
C THR A 250 -26.22 -4.74 -2.51
N SER A 251 -26.77 -5.78 -1.86
CA SER A 251 -25.97 -6.64 -0.96
C SER A 251 -24.95 -7.46 -1.75
N VAL A 252 -23.89 -7.94 -1.08
CA VAL A 252 -22.88 -8.81 -1.72
C VAL A 252 -23.50 -10.09 -2.27
N ARG A 253 -24.49 -10.64 -1.55
CA ARG A 253 -25.26 -11.79 -2.01
C ARG A 253 -26.04 -11.49 -3.28
N GLU A 254 -26.67 -10.32 -3.37
CA GLU A 254 -27.42 -9.94 -4.57
C GLU A 254 -26.49 -9.69 -5.76
N ALA A 255 -25.34 -9.05 -5.53
CA ALA A 255 -24.31 -8.92 -6.56
C ALA A 255 -23.86 -10.29 -7.11
N SER A 256 -23.66 -11.28 -6.23
CA SER A 256 -23.37 -12.68 -6.63
C SER A 256 -24.51 -13.32 -7.44
N ARG A 257 -25.77 -13.00 -7.17
CA ARG A 257 -26.90 -13.49 -7.97
C ARG A 257 -26.96 -12.85 -9.35
N LEU A 258 -26.65 -11.57 -9.46
CA LEU A 258 -26.69 -10.80 -10.70
C LEU A 258 -25.52 -11.11 -11.64
N HIS A 259 -24.31 -11.19 -11.09
CA HIS A 259 -23.06 -11.36 -11.86
C HIS A 259 -22.56 -12.81 -11.88
N GLY A 260 -23.14 -13.68 -11.04
CA GLY A 260 -22.67 -15.02 -10.78
C GLY A 260 -21.72 -15.10 -9.57
N PRO A 261 -21.44 -16.32 -9.08
CA PRO A 261 -20.49 -16.51 -7.99
C PRO A 261 -19.08 -16.04 -8.42
N PHE A 262 -18.35 -15.48 -7.46
CA PHE A 262 -17.02 -14.93 -7.70
C PHE A 262 -15.94 -15.99 -7.43
N ASP A 263 -14.93 -16.07 -8.28
CA ASP A 263 -13.82 -17.02 -8.13
C ASP A 263 -12.75 -16.46 -7.18
N LEU A 264 -12.58 -15.14 -7.18
CA LEU A 264 -11.63 -14.42 -6.34
C LEU A 264 -12.34 -13.25 -5.68
N ILE A 265 -12.21 -13.11 -4.36
CA ILE A 265 -12.72 -11.94 -3.64
C ILE A 265 -11.57 -11.30 -2.86
N ILE A 266 -11.40 -9.98 -2.98
CA ILE A 266 -10.49 -9.19 -2.15
C ILE A 266 -11.34 -8.31 -1.24
N GLU A 267 -11.16 -8.47 0.06
CA GLU A 267 -11.86 -7.69 1.09
C GLU A 267 -10.91 -6.66 1.72
N GLY A 268 -11.16 -5.38 1.43
CA GLY A 268 -10.36 -4.24 1.88
C GLY A 268 -11.20 -3.11 2.48
N THR A 269 -12.32 -3.42 3.14
CA THR A 269 -13.25 -2.42 3.69
C THR A 269 -13.00 -2.07 5.16
N GLY A 270 -12.37 -2.96 5.93
CA GLY A 270 -12.29 -2.83 7.40
C GLY A 270 -13.64 -3.05 8.09
N TYR A 271 -14.63 -3.61 7.38
CA TYR A 271 -15.96 -3.87 7.90
C TYR A 271 -16.24 -5.37 7.95
N SER A 272 -15.88 -5.98 9.08
CA SER A 272 -15.92 -7.43 9.31
C SER A 272 -17.21 -8.16 8.91
N PRO A 273 -18.44 -7.61 8.99
CA PRO A 273 -19.63 -8.31 8.49
C PRO A 273 -19.58 -8.66 7.01
N LEU A 274 -18.93 -7.83 6.17
CA LEU A 274 -18.82 -8.10 4.73
C LEU A 274 -17.96 -9.33 4.42
N VAL A 275 -17.03 -9.71 5.30
CA VAL A 275 -16.25 -10.94 5.16
C VAL A 275 -17.17 -12.16 5.13
N PHE A 276 -18.16 -12.21 6.03
CA PHE A 276 -19.10 -13.34 6.10
C PHE A 276 -20.10 -13.34 4.94
N GLU A 277 -20.52 -12.18 4.46
CA GLU A 277 -21.30 -12.11 3.21
C GLU A 277 -20.47 -12.57 2.00
N ALA A 278 -19.19 -12.20 1.95
CA ALA A 278 -18.26 -12.63 0.91
C ALA A 278 -18.08 -14.16 0.90
N MET A 279 -17.97 -14.77 2.08
CA MET A 279 -17.91 -16.24 2.22
C MET A 279 -19.10 -16.95 1.56
N GLU A 280 -20.29 -16.34 1.60
CA GLU A 280 -21.49 -16.87 0.96
C GLU A 280 -21.52 -16.59 -0.55
N ALA A 281 -21.03 -15.44 -1.01
CA ALA A 281 -20.94 -15.06 -2.43
C ALA A 281 -19.79 -15.75 -3.20
N LEU A 282 -18.80 -16.28 -2.47
CA LEU A 282 -17.65 -16.96 -3.04
C LEU A 282 -18.06 -18.25 -3.76
N GLY A 283 -17.58 -18.43 -4.98
CA GLY A 283 -17.83 -19.60 -5.81
C GLY A 283 -17.16 -20.86 -5.30
N LYS A 284 -17.51 -21.99 -5.92
CA LYS A 284 -16.77 -23.23 -5.73
C LYS A 284 -15.34 -23.04 -6.21
N ASN A 285 -14.40 -23.65 -5.52
CA ASN A 285 -12.98 -23.53 -5.74
C ASN A 285 -12.51 -22.07 -5.68
N GLY A 286 -13.26 -21.16 -5.06
CA GLY A 286 -12.91 -19.76 -4.96
C GLY A 286 -12.00 -19.47 -3.76
N VAL A 287 -11.36 -18.30 -3.81
CA VAL A 287 -10.53 -17.75 -2.72
C VAL A 287 -11.00 -16.35 -2.32
N LEU A 288 -11.23 -16.18 -1.02
CA LEU A 288 -11.43 -14.88 -0.36
C LEU A 288 -10.11 -14.47 0.31
N VAL A 289 -9.59 -13.31 -0.06
CA VAL A 289 -8.40 -12.70 0.54
C VAL A 289 -8.82 -11.49 1.35
N MET A 290 -8.57 -11.53 2.65
CA MET A 290 -8.82 -10.42 3.58
C MET A 290 -7.54 -9.60 3.71
N VAL A 291 -7.59 -8.34 3.29
CA VAL A 291 -6.47 -7.39 3.37
C VAL A 291 -6.74 -6.24 4.34
N SER A 292 -7.98 -6.11 4.81
CA SER A 292 -8.33 -5.08 5.78
C SER A 292 -7.88 -5.41 7.20
N VAL A 293 -7.42 -4.39 7.92
CA VAL A 293 -7.26 -4.43 9.37
C VAL A 293 -8.52 -3.82 9.97
N THR A 294 -9.26 -4.60 10.76
CA THR A 294 -10.47 -4.12 11.44
C THR A 294 -10.16 -3.92 12.91
N GLY A 295 -10.10 -2.66 13.36
CA GLY A 295 -10.12 -2.34 14.79
C GLY A 295 -11.49 -2.63 15.41
N GLY A 296 -11.50 -3.00 16.70
CA GLY A 296 -12.71 -3.12 17.53
C GLY A 296 -13.23 -4.53 17.79
N ASP A 297 -14.37 -4.61 18.48
CA ASP A 297 -14.95 -5.83 19.06
C ASP A 297 -16.38 -6.13 18.53
N ARG A 298 -16.72 -5.59 17.35
CA ARG A 298 -18.03 -5.76 16.73
C ARG A 298 -18.38 -7.24 16.58
N THR A 299 -19.56 -7.62 17.07
CA THR A 299 -20.13 -8.96 16.87
C THR A 299 -21.27 -8.94 15.85
N VAL A 300 -21.43 -10.05 15.13
CA VAL A 300 -22.51 -10.24 14.15
C VAL A 300 -22.98 -11.70 14.16
N THR A 301 -24.28 -11.92 13.97
CA THR A 301 -24.85 -13.27 13.82
C THR A 301 -24.68 -13.73 12.37
N VAL A 302 -24.13 -14.93 12.17
CA VAL A 302 -23.85 -15.50 10.85
C VAL A 302 -24.49 -16.89 10.68
N PRO A 303 -24.87 -17.29 9.46
CA PRO A 303 -25.40 -18.63 9.19
C PRO A 303 -24.26 -19.66 9.15
N ALA A 304 -23.71 -20.00 10.33
CA ALA A 304 -22.49 -20.79 10.46
C ALA A 304 -22.53 -22.14 9.72
N ASP A 305 -23.61 -22.92 9.86
CA ASP A 305 -23.76 -24.21 9.19
C ASP A 305 -23.71 -24.08 7.66
N ARG A 306 -24.34 -23.03 7.11
CA ARG A 306 -24.35 -22.76 5.68
C ARG A 306 -22.96 -22.36 5.19
N ILE A 307 -22.26 -21.49 5.92
CA ILE A 307 -20.90 -21.07 5.59
C ILE A 307 -19.99 -22.30 5.60
N ASN A 308 -20.02 -23.09 6.68
CA ASN A 308 -19.24 -24.31 6.82
C ASN A 308 -19.52 -25.30 5.67
N GLN A 309 -20.79 -25.61 5.41
CA GLN A 309 -21.19 -26.51 4.34
C GLN A 309 -20.74 -25.98 2.96
N GLY A 310 -20.85 -24.67 2.73
CA GLY A 310 -20.40 -24.02 1.50
C GLY A 310 -18.89 -24.11 1.30
N PHE A 311 -18.09 -23.97 2.36
CA PHE A 311 -16.64 -24.12 2.31
C PHE A 311 -16.21 -25.55 2.02
N VAL A 312 -16.78 -26.52 2.75
CA VAL A 312 -16.46 -27.94 2.60
C VAL A 312 -16.86 -28.46 1.22
N LEU A 313 -18.13 -28.28 0.81
CA LEU A 313 -18.61 -28.78 -0.48
C LEU A 313 -18.12 -27.96 -1.67
N GLY A 314 -17.70 -26.73 -1.43
CA GLY A 314 -17.18 -25.83 -2.44
C GLY A 314 -15.67 -25.85 -2.55
N ASN A 315 -14.92 -26.57 -1.71
CA ASN A 315 -13.46 -26.43 -1.60
C ASN A 315 -13.02 -24.96 -1.53
N LYS A 316 -13.70 -24.12 -0.75
CA LYS A 316 -13.40 -22.67 -0.71
C LYS A 316 -12.19 -22.39 0.18
N VAL A 317 -11.53 -21.26 -0.05
CA VAL A 317 -10.45 -20.75 0.81
C VAL A 317 -10.82 -19.35 1.31
N ALA A 318 -10.53 -19.09 2.58
CA ALA A 318 -10.42 -17.75 3.13
C ALA A 318 -9.01 -17.60 3.71
N VAL A 319 -8.32 -16.53 3.35
CA VAL A 319 -6.92 -16.27 3.77
C VAL A 319 -6.74 -14.80 4.11
N GLY A 320 -5.98 -14.50 5.16
CA GLY A 320 -5.55 -13.14 5.48
C GLY A 320 -4.22 -12.83 4.80
N SER A 321 -4.06 -11.59 4.33
CA SER A 321 -2.82 -11.07 3.76
C SER A 321 -2.51 -9.70 4.35
N VAL A 322 -1.26 -9.49 4.78
CA VAL A 322 -0.78 -8.23 5.36
C VAL A 322 0.62 -7.92 4.85
N ASN A 323 0.97 -6.64 4.73
CA ASN A 323 2.29 -6.19 4.25
C ASN A 323 2.60 -6.69 2.82
N ALA A 324 3.86 -6.65 2.40
CA ALA A 324 4.31 -7.06 1.06
C ALA A 324 5.80 -7.39 1.02
N SER A 325 6.17 -8.41 0.23
CA SER A 325 7.56 -8.78 -0.03
C SER A 325 8.16 -7.93 -1.15
N ARG A 326 9.49 -7.94 -1.30
CA ARG A 326 10.16 -7.27 -2.44
C ARG A 326 9.60 -7.70 -3.80
N ALA A 327 9.26 -8.99 -3.96
CA ALA A 327 8.71 -9.50 -5.21
C ALA A 327 7.32 -8.92 -5.52
N ASP A 328 6.54 -8.55 -4.49
CA ASP A 328 5.24 -7.88 -4.66
C ASP A 328 5.41 -6.43 -5.12
N PHE A 329 6.42 -5.71 -4.59
CA PHE A 329 6.78 -4.38 -5.11
C PHE A 329 7.28 -4.45 -6.55
N GLU A 330 8.12 -5.43 -6.89
CA GLU A 330 8.63 -5.60 -8.27
C GLU A 330 7.51 -5.94 -9.26
N ARG A 331 6.55 -6.81 -8.88
CA ARG A 331 5.30 -7.01 -9.64
C ARG A 331 4.50 -5.72 -9.74
N GLY A 332 4.42 -4.96 -8.64
CA GLY A 332 3.75 -3.68 -8.59
C GLY A 332 4.28 -2.68 -9.61
N VAL A 333 5.61 -2.59 -9.76
CA VAL A 333 6.23 -1.74 -10.80
C VAL A 333 5.79 -2.18 -12.21
N GLN A 334 5.76 -3.49 -12.47
CA GLN A 334 5.36 -4.03 -13.76
C GLN A 334 3.89 -3.72 -14.07
N ASP A 335 3.00 -3.92 -13.10
CA ASP A 335 1.57 -3.71 -13.27
C ASP A 335 1.20 -2.20 -13.30
N LEU A 336 1.92 -1.34 -12.59
CA LEU A 336 1.80 0.12 -12.76
C LEU A 336 2.23 0.55 -14.18
N ALA A 337 3.34 0.01 -14.70
CA ALA A 337 3.78 0.28 -16.06
C ALA A 337 2.75 -0.18 -17.10
N LEU A 338 2.19 -1.38 -16.92
CA LEU A 338 1.16 -1.90 -17.80
C LEU A 338 -0.16 -1.10 -17.71
N ALA A 339 -0.54 -0.68 -16.50
CA ALA A 339 -1.70 0.18 -16.27
C ALA A 339 -1.53 1.54 -16.99
N GLU A 340 -0.38 2.21 -16.85
CA GLU A 340 -0.12 3.45 -17.60
C GLU A 340 -0.09 3.23 -19.11
N ALA A 341 0.42 2.10 -19.59
CA ALA A 341 0.46 1.81 -21.02
C ALA A 341 -0.94 1.54 -21.62
N THR A 342 -1.84 0.91 -20.84
CA THR A 342 -3.17 0.48 -21.33
C THR A 342 -4.29 1.46 -21.00
N HIS A 343 -4.14 2.22 -19.91
CA HIS A 343 -5.07 3.23 -19.44
C HIS A 343 -4.31 4.52 -19.03
N PRO A 344 -3.70 5.24 -20.00
CA PRO A 344 -2.83 6.37 -19.70
C PRO A 344 -3.48 7.43 -18.81
N GLY A 345 -2.77 7.84 -17.75
CA GLY A 345 -3.25 8.85 -16.81
C GLY A 345 -4.34 8.39 -15.84
N TRP A 346 -4.76 7.11 -15.89
CA TRP A 346 -5.74 6.60 -14.93
C TRP A 346 -5.17 6.60 -13.50
N LEU A 347 -3.92 6.17 -13.30
CA LEU A 347 -3.31 6.13 -11.96
C LEU A 347 -3.12 7.55 -11.39
N ALA A 348 -2.77 8.52 -12.23
CA ALA A 348 -2.65 9.92 -11.83
C ALA A 348 -3.97 10.49 -11.26
N ARG A 349 -5.13 9.99 -11.70
CA ARG A 349 -6.44 10.40 -11.17
C ARG A 349 -6.73 9.88 -9.76
N LEU A 350 -5.98 8.90 -9.25
CA LEU A 350 -6.08 8.47 -7.85
C LEU A 350 -5.43 9.48 -6.90
N LEU A 351 -4.45 10.24 -7.37
CA LEU A 351 -3.69 11.25 -6.61
C LEU A 351 -4.49 12.55 -6.43
N THR A 352 -5.60 12.49 -5.70
CA THR A 352 -6.60 13.58 -5.68
C THR A 352 -6.27 14.75 -4.78
N HIS A 353 -5.56 14.54 -3.66
CA HIS A 353 -5.36 15.59 -2.65
C HIS A 353 -3.88 15.76 -2.28
N PRO A 354 -3.09 16.47 -3.10
CA PRO A 354 -1.73 16.85 -2.74
C PRO A 354 -1.74 17.86 -1.59
N VAL A 355 -0.86 17.66 -0.62
CA VAL A 355 -0.59 18.60 0.48
C VAL A 355 0.86 19.02 0.42
N LYS A 356 1.11 20.31 0.18
CA LYS A 356 2.46 20.82 -0.05
C LYS A 356 3.22 21.07 1.25
N GLY A 357 4.42 20.49 1.35
CA GLY A 357 5.34 20.68 2.46
C GLY A 357 4.94 19.92 3.72
N LEU A 358 5.94 19.56 4.52
CA LEU A 358 5.77 18.88 5.80
C LEU A 358 5.11 19.79 6.85
N GLU A 359 5.22 21.10 6.70
CA GLU A 359 4.61 22.11 7.57
C GLU A 359 3.08 22.05 7.54
N SER A 360 2.51 21.53 6.46
CA SER A 360 1.06 21.36 6.25
C SER A 360 0.52 20.05 6.84
N TYR A 361 1.24 19.43 7.79
CA TYR A 361 0.91 18.13 8.37
C TYR A 361 -0.51 18.03 8.96
N ARG A 362 -1.05 19.11 9.53
CA ARG A 362 -2.44 19.13 10.02
C ARG A 362 -3.43 18.96 8.87
N ALA A 363 -3.24 19.74 7.80
CA ALA A 363 -4.06 19.63 6.60
C ALA A 363 -3.96 18.24 5.95
N LEU A 364 -2.80 17.58 6.05
CA LEU A 364 -2.61 16.20 5.57
C LEU A 364 -3.56 15.21 6.27
N LEU A 365 -3.58 15.18 7.59
CA LEU A 365 -4.49 14.30 8.33
C LEU A 365 -5.95 14.75 8.29
N ASP A 366 -6.22 16.06 8.33
CA ASP A 366 -7.58 16.61 8.21
C ASP A 366 -8.20 16.21 6.86
N THR A 367 -7.43 16.27 5.77
CA THR A 367 -7.90 15.87 4.44
C THR A 367 -8.11 14.36 4.35
N LEU A 368 -7.23 13.55 4.94
CA LEU A 368 -7.39 12.11 5.00
C LEU A 368 -8.65 11.69 5.79
N THR A 369 -8.97 12.40 6.86
CA THR A 369 -10.06 12.04 7.76
C THR A 369 -11.41 12.61 7.36
N MET A 370 -11.43 13.85 6.84
CA MET A 370 -12.65 14.61 6.55
C MET A 370 -12.88 14.87 5.07
N GLY A 371 -11.88 14.60 4.21
CA GLY A 371 -11.95 14.84 2.77
C GLY A 371 -13.07 14.04 2.12
N LYS A 372 -14.17 14.72 1.81
CA LYS A 372 -15.19 14.18 0.91
C LYS A 372 -14.53 13.99 -0.46
N ASP A 373 -14.70 12.80 -1.04
CA ASP A 373 -14.12 12.42 -2.34
C ASP A 373 -12.58 12.26 -2.37
N ALA A 374 -11.92 12.20 -1.20
CA ALA A 374 -10.52 11.81 -1.14
C ALA A 374 -10.32 10.34 -1.57
N ILE A 375 -9.37 10.13 -2.48
CA ILE A 375 -8.95 8.79 -2.92
C ILE A 375 -7.58 8.52 -2.33
N LYS A 376 -6.58 9.28 -2.81
CA LYS A 376 -5.24 9.30 -2.26
C LYS A 376 -4.86 10.71 -1.82
N VAL A 377 -4.59 10.83 -0.53
CA VAL A 377 -3.96 12.01 0.07
C VAL A 377 -2.46 11.72 0.16
N TYR A 378 -1.64 12.71 -0.16
CA TYR A 378 -0.19 12.57 -0.10
C TYR A 378 0.48 13.91 0.18
N CYS A 379 1.61 13.86 0.88
CA CYS A 379 2.47 15.00 1.09
C CYS A 379 3.43 15.15 -0.10
N GLU A 380 3.47 16.34 -0.71
CA GLU A 380 4.54 16.75 -1.62
C GLU A 380 5.68 17.36 -0.80
N VAL A 381 6.65 16.52 -0.45
CA VAL A 381 7.80 16.90 0.38
C VAL A 381 8.78 17.73 -0.45
N ALA A 382 8.99 17.35 -1.71
CA ALA A 382 9.85 18.09 -2.63
C ALA A 382 9.41 17.91 -4.09
N PRO A 383 9.83 18.80 -5.02
CA PRO A 383 9.49 18.68 -6.43
C PRO A 383 10.00 17.38 -7.06
N LEU A 384 9.19 16.80 -7.95
CA LEU A 384 9.53 15.61 -8.74
C LEU A 384 10.68 15.83 -9.72
N GLU A 385 10.83 17.06 -10.20
CA GLU A 385 11.94 17.48 -11.04
C GLU A 385 13.07 17.97 -10.13
N GLY A 386 14.28 17.42 -10.29
CA GLY A 386 15.49 17.91 -9.62
C GLY A 386 16.64 18.03 -10.59
#